data_AF-A0A1V5JGL4-F1
#
_entry.id   AF-A0A1V5JGL4-F1
#
_cell.length_a   1.000
_cell.length_b   1.000
_cell.length_c   1.000
_cell.angle_alpha   90.00
_cell.angle_beta   90.00
_cell.angle_gamma   90.00
#
_symmetry.space_group_name_H-M   'P 1'
#
loop_
_entity.id
_entity.type
_entity.pdbx_description
1 polymer ?
#
loop_
_entity_poly.entity_id
_entity_poly.type
_entity_poly.pdbx_seq_one_letter_code
_entity_poly.pdbx_strand_id
1 'polypeptide(L)'
;MEQRDYLLREIEKIGAIIMVIRRKLFGGTDEPAITVENQAEALKEMLLSEAFIDLNELLAMDAEDTDKYLAGHEGFNVANIELLAQTLSDLGMTSTPPFSFALLEKALQLYKICSLRDRTYSFEREAAISTIREALKA
;
A
#
# COMPACT_ATOMS: atom_id res chain seq x y z
N MET A 1 -19.99 19.21 -13.41
CA MET A 1 -18.54 19.42 -13.58
C MET A 1 -17.82 19.23 -12.23
N GLU A 2 -18.37 19.77 -11.14
CA GLU A 2 -17.78 19.78 -9.79
C GLU A 2 -17.42 18.42 -9.17
N GLN A 3 -18.30 17.39 -9.27
CA GLN A 3 -18.06 16.11 -8.59
C GLN A 3 -16.90 15.29 -9.18
N ARG A 4 -16.71 15.35 -10.51
CA ARG A 4 -15.61 14.65 -11.19
C ARG A 4 -14.26 15.28 -10.83
N ASP A 5 -14.22 16.62 -10.82
CA ASP A 5 -13.01 17.36 -10.47
C ASP A 5 -12.65 17.23 -8.98
N TYR A 6 -13.65 17.05 -8.12
CA TYR A 6 -13.44 16.74 -6.71
C TYR A 6 -12.82 15.34 -6.54
N LEU A 7 -13.43 14.31 -7.15
CA LEU A 7 -12.92 12.95 -7.03
C LEU A 7 -11.49 12.80 -7.59
N LEU A 8 -11.19 13.47 -8.72
CA LEU A 8 -9.84 13.46 -9.29
C LEU A 8 -8.82 14.05 -8.32
N ARG A 9 -9.17 15.15 -7.62
CA ARG A 9 -8.31 15.77 -6.62
C ARG A 9 -8.04 14.86 -5.43
N GLU A 10 -9.05 14.14 -4.94
CA GLU A 10 -8.84 13.19 -3.83
C GLU A 10 -7.96 12.01 -4.27
N ILE A 11 -8.11 11.53 -5.51
CA ILE A 11 -7.21 10.52 -6.09
C ILE A 11 -5.77 11.02 -6.14
N GLU A 12 -5.55 12.22 -6.69
CA GLU A 12 -4.20 12.81 -6.79
C GLU A 12 -3.58 13.02 -5.40
N LYS A 13 -4.38 13.48 -4.43
CA LYS A 13 -3.96 13.72 -3.06
C LYS A 13 -3.52 12.43 -2.36
N ILE A 14 -4.33 11.36 -2.41
CA ILE A 14 -3.96 10.07 -1.81
C ILE A 14 -2.69 9.51 -2.47
N GLY A 15 -2.58 9.58 -3.79
CA GLY A 15 -1.37 9.14 -4.49
C GLY A 15 -0.13 9.92 -4.03
N ALA A 16 -0.23 11.24 -3.91
CA ALA A 16 0.85 12.09 -3.42
C ALA A 16 1.23 11.77 -1.96
N ILE A 17 0.25 11.52 -1.08
CA ILE A 17 0.48 11.15 0.31
C ILE A 17 1.28 9.84 0.39
N ILE A 18 0.84 8.78 -0.30
CA ILE A 18 1.55 7.50 -0.27
C ILE A 18 2.97 7.65 -0.83
N MET A 19 3.18 8.47 -1.86
CA MET A 19 4.51 8.77 -2.38
C MET A 19 5.41 9.48 -1.36
N VAL A 20 4.87 10.42 -0.57
CA VAL A 20 5.61 11.09 0.51
C VAL A 20 5.98 10.10 1.60
N ILE A 21 5.05 9.23 1.99
CA ILE A 21 5.30 8.15 2.96
C ILE A 21 6.46 7.26 2.48
N ARG A 22 6.41 6.80 1.23
CA ARG A 22 7.47 5.98 0.63
C ARG A 22 8.83 6.66 0.68
N ARG A 23 8.91 7.95 0.32
CA ARG A 23 10.17 8.71 0.36
C ARG A 23 10.73 8.82 1.78
N LYS A 24 9.88 9.05 2.77
CA LYS A 24 10.32 9.09 4.18
C LYS A 24 10.83 7.72 4.66
N LEU A 25 10.15 6.64 4.28
CA LEU A 25 10.54 5.29 4.68
C LEU A 25 11.85 4.85 4.03
N PHE A 26 11.96 4.99 2.71
CA PHE A 26 13.05 4.40 1.93
C PHE A 26 14.13 5.41 1.52
N GLY A 27 13.95 6.68 1.85
CA GLY A 27 14.83 7.77 1.46
C GLY A 27 14.47 8.36 0.08
N GLY A 28 15.04 9.53 -0.18
CA GLY A 28 14.95 10.23 -1.46
C GLY A 28 16.32 10.78 -1.88
N THR A 29 16.36 11.63 -2.91
CA THR A 29 17.61 12.27 -3.35
C THR A 29 18.24 13.15 -2.26
N ASP A 30 17.42 13.73 -1.37
CA ASP A 30 17.86 14.79 -0.45
C ASP A 30 17.51 14.51 1.03
N GLU A 31 16.81 13.41 1.34
CA GLU A 31 16.41 13.05 2.71
C GLU A 31 16.85 11.62 3.08
N PRO A 32 17.45 11.42 4.27
CA PRO A 32 17.81 10.09 4.75
C PRO A 32 16.56 9.26 5.05
N ALA A 33 16.63 7.97 4.76
CA ALA A 33 15.61 7.00 5.11
C ALA A 33 15.44 6.90 6.64
N ILE A 34 14.21 6.67 7.09
CA ILE A 34 13.95 6.22 8.46
C ILE A 34 14.70 4.90 8.68
N THR A 35 15.31 4.73 9.86
CA THR A 35 16.04 3.50 10.17
C THR A 35 15.10 2.29 10.14
N VAL A 36 15.61 1.13 9.72
CA VAL A 36 14.81 -0.08 9.52
C VAL A 36 14.02 -0.45 10.78
N GLU A 37 14.58 -0.24 11.98
CA GLU A 37 13.88 -0.55 13.24
C GLU A 37 12.62 0.30 13.46
N ASN A 38 12.54 1.48 12.87
CA ASN A 38 11.46 2.45 13.08
C ASN A 38 10.49 2.56 11.89
N GLN A 39 10.81 1.97 10.73
CA GLN A 39 9.99 2.08 9.52
C GLN A 39 8.56 1.54 9.72
N ALA A 40 8.38 0.49 10.53
CA ALA A 40 7.08 -0.10 10.81
C ALA A 40 6.15 0.87 11.55
N GLU A 41 6.61 1.42 12.67
CA GLU A 41 5.80 2.37 13.45
C GLU A 41 5.58 3.67 12.66
N ALA A 42 6.60 4.15 11.95
CA ALA A 42 6.49 5.32 11.10
C ALA A 42 5.46 5.14 9.97
N LEU A 43 5.42 3.97 9.31
CA LEU A 43 4.40 3.68 8.30
C LEU A 43 3.00 3.73 8.91
N LYS A 44 2.81 3.09 10.06
CA LYS A 44 1.52 3.05 10.77
C LYS A 44 1.05 4.45 11.16
N GLU A 45 1.92 5.25 11.77
CA GLU A 45 1.62 6.62 12.16
C GLU A 45 1.25 7.48 10.95
N MET A 46 2.06 7.44 9.88
CA MET A 46 1.80 8.27 8.70
C MET A 46 0.58 7.83 7.89
N LEU A 47 0.32 6.53 7.77
CA LEU A 47 -0.92 6.06 7.13
C LEU A 47 -2.16 6.53 7.90
N LEU A 48 -2.11 6.46 9.23
CA LEU A 48 -3.22 6.90 10.06
C LEU A 48 -3.41 8.42 10.02
N SER A 49 -2.33 9.19 10.11
CA SER A 49 -2.41 10.66 10.18
C SER A 49 -2.67 11.33 8.83
N GLU A 50 -2.09 10.80 7.74
CA GLU A 50 -2.12 11.45 6.43
C GLU A 50 -3.17 10.82 5.50
N ALA A 51 -3.30 9.49 5.51
CA ALA A 51 -4.19 8.75 4.61
C ALA A 51 -5.48 8.26 5.29
N PHE A 52 -5.62 8.47 6.61
CA PHE A 52 -6.73 7.96 7.43
C PHE A 52 -6.91 6.44 7.34
N ILE A 53 -5.81 5.72 7.14
CA ILE A 53 -5.77 4.25 7.07
C ILE A 53 -5.13 3.73 8.35
N ASP A 54 -5.88 2.95 9.14
CA ASP A 54 -5.30 2.20 10.24
C ASP A 54 -4.62 0.93 9.69
N LEU A 55 -3.28 0.90 9.75
CA LEU A 55 -2.52 -0.24 9.24
C LEU A 55 -2.85 -1.54 9.98
N ASN A 56 -3.07 -1.49 11.29
CA ASN A 56 -3.36 -2.69 12.07
C ASN A 56 -4.74 -3.25 11.70
N GLU A 57 -5.73 -2.38 11.54
CA GLU A 57 -7.06 -2.76 11.08
C GLU A 57 -6.99 -3.35 9.67
N LEU A 58 -6.30 -2.66 8.76
CA LEU A 58 -6.09 -3.11 7.38
C LEU A 58 -5.45 -4.50 7.33
N LEU A 59 -4.40 -4.74 8.12
CA LEU A 59 -3.69 -6.02 8.19
C LEU A 59 -4.57 -7.17 8.71
N ALA A 60 -5.52 -6.88 9.60
CA ALA A 60 -6.40 -7.88 10.19
C ALA A 60 -7.58 -8.30 9.29
N MET A 61 -7.96 -7.46 8.31
CA MET A 61 -9.09 -7.73 7.42
C MET A 61 -8.79 -8.85 6.41
N ASP A 62 -9.82 -9.56 5.97
CA ASP A 62 -9.73 -10.41 4.79
C ASP A 62 -9.81 -9.59 3.49
N ALA A 63 -9.77 -10.26 2.34
CA ALA A 63 -9.76 -9.58 1.04
C ALA A 63 -11.10 -8.87 0.73
N GLU A 64 -12.24 -9.39 1.17
CA GLU A 64 -13.55 -8.78 0.91
C GLU A 64 -13.74 -7.54 1.77
N ASP A 65 -13.40 -7.64 3.06
CA ASP A 65 -13.48 -6.51 3.98
C ASP A 65 -12.45 -5.43 3.64
N THR A 66 -11.25 -5.81 3.20
CA THR A 66 -10.25 -4.87 2.71
C THR A 66 -10.76 -4.10 1.49
N ASP A 67 -11.39 -4.78 0.53
CA ASP A 67 -11.93 -4.15 -0.68
C ASP A 67 -13.03 -3.13 -0.33
N LYS A 68 -13.93 -3.50 0.59
CA LYS A 68 -15.00 -2.61 1.09
C LYS A 68 -14.44 -1.42 1.87
N TYR A 69 -13.47 -1.67 2.76
CA TYR A 69 -12.82 -0.63 3.54
C TYR A 69 -12.23 0.43 2.60
N LEU A 70 -11.37 0.02 1.66
CA LEU A 70 -10.74 0.94 0.71
C LEU A 70 -11.75 1.60 -0.24
N ALA A 71 -12.85 0.93 -0.61
CA ALA A 71 -13.91 1.56 -1.40
C ALA A 71 -14.63 2.70 -0.64
N GLY A 72 -14.60 2.68 0.69
CA GLY A 72 -15.14 3.74 1.55
C GLY A 72 -14.25 4.97 1.67
N HIS A 73 -12.98 4.89 1.25
CA HIS A 73 -12.04 6.01 1.28
C HIS A 73 -11.92 6.65 -0.11
N GLU A 74 -12.30 7.93 -0.20
CA GLU A 74 -12.09 8.71 -1.43
C GLU A 74 -10.61 8.74 -1.79
N GLY A 75 -10.32 8.54 -3.07
CA GLY A 75 -8.96 8.53 -3.59
C GLY A 75 -8.29 7.15 -3.70
N PHE A 76 -8.82 6.08 -3.10
CA PHE A 76 -8.29 4.72 -3.30
C PHE A 76 -8.81 4.04 -4.57
N ASN A 77 -8.37 4.57 -5.72
CA ASN A 77 -8.52 3.89 -7.01
C ASN A 77 -7.49 2.75 -7.17
N VAL A 78 -7.54 2.02 -8.29
CA VAL A 78 -6.61 0.92 -8.57
C VAL A 78 -5.15 1.34 -8.43
N ALA A 79 -4.75 2.46 -9.04
CA ALA A 79 -3.36 2.92 -9.01
C ALA A 79 -2.86 3.21 -7.59
N ASN A 80 -3.69 3.84 -6.75
CA ASN A 80 -3.30 4.15 -5.37
C ASN A 80 -3.30 2.90 -4.48
N ILE A 81 -4.18 1.93 -4.74
CA ILE A 81 -4.16 0.62 -4.06
C ILE A 81 -2.90 -0.16 -4.45
N GLU A 82 -2.50 -0.15 -5.72
CA GLU A 82 -1.23 -0.76 -6.17
C GLU A 82 -0.02 -0.08 -5.54
N LEU A 83 -0.02 1.24 -5.44
CA LEU A 83 1.05 1.99 -4.80
C LEU A 83 1.15 1.65 -3.30
N LEU A 84 0.00 1.48 -2.62
CA LEU A 84 -0.03 0.99 -1.25
C LEU A 84 0.52 -0.44 -1.19
N ALA A 85 0.08 -1.35 -2.06
CA ALA A 85 0.55 -2.73 -2.14
C ALA A 85 2.07 -2.80 -2.31
N GLN A 86 2.63 -1.98 -3.20
CA GLN A 86 4.06 -1.86 -3.40
C GLN A 86 4.77 -1.38 -2.13
N THR A 87 4.20 -0.41 -1.42
CA THR A 87 4.75 0.12 -0.16
C THR A 87 4.81 -0.93 0.93
N LEU A 88 3.73 -1.69 1.10
CA LEU A 88 3.69 -2.79 2.06
C LEU A 88 4.66 -3.91 1.65
N SER A 89 4.76 -4.22 0.35
CA SER A 89 5.69 -5.22 -0.17
C SER A 89 7.13 -4.84 0.11
N ASP A 90 7.55 -3.64 -0.27
CA ASP A 90 8.94 -3.18 -0.12
C ASP A 90 9.36 -3.17 1.35
N LEU A 91 8.48 -2.68 2.25
CA LEU A 91 8.74 -2.72 3.68
C LEU A 91 8.73 -4.16 4.22
N GLY A 92 7.82 -5.00 3.75
CA GLY A 92 7.74 -6.40 4.13
C GLY A 92 9.02 -7.17 3.79
N MET A 93 9.64 -6.89 2.64
CA MET A 93 10.88 -7.52 2.20
C MET A 93 12.11 -7.15 3.05
N THR A 94 12.09 -6.00 3.73
CA THR A 94 13.20 -5.53 4.58
C THR A 94 12.92 -5.68 6.08
N SER A 95 11.66 -5.95 6.45
CA SER A 95 11.24 -6.16 7.83
C SER A 95 11.51 -7.58 8.32
N THR A 96 11.40 -7.79 9.63
CA THR A 96 11.53 -9.11 10.25
C THR A 96 10.16 -9.76 10.51
N PRO A 97 10.08 -11.11 10.51
CA PRO A 97 8.87 -11.80 10.95
C PRO A 97 8.53 -11.50 12.43
N PRO A 98 7.23 -11.51 12.82
CA PRO A 98 6.06 -11.85 12.00
C PRO A 98 5.52 -10.68 11.16
N PHE A 99 5.97 -9.46 11.41
CA PHE A 99 5.44 -8.26 10.76
C PHE A 99 5.68 -8.26 9.25
N SER A 100 6.86 -8.72 8.81
CA SER A 100 7.17 -8.94 7.39
C SER A 100 6.10 -9.78 6.68
N PHE A 101 5.71 -10.92 7.25
CA PHE A 101 4.70 -11.79 6.66
C PHE A 101 3.33 -11.12 6.58
N ALA A 102 2.89 -10.43 7.64
CA ALA A 102 1.62 -9.71 7.63
C ALA A 102 1.57 -8.65 6.51
N LEU A 103 2.65 -7.88 6.33
CA LEU A 103 2.77 -6.89 5.26
C LEU A 103 2.72 -7.53 3.87
N LEU A 104 3.48 -8.61 3.66
CA LEU A 104 3.56 -9.31 2.39
C LEU A 104 2.24 -10.00 2.00
N GLU A 105 1.57 -10.65 2.95
CA GLU A 105 0.25 -11.23 2.73
C GLU A 105 -0.78 -10.16 2.36
N LYS A 106 -0.78 -9.02 3.07
CA LYS A 106 -1.67 -7.91 2.74
C LYS A 106 -1.35 -7.32 1.37
N ALA A 107 -0.08 -7.12 1.02
CA ALA A 107 0.32 -6.64 -0.30
C ALA A 107 -0.21 -7.55 -1.41
N LEU A 108 -0.14 -8.87 -1.23
CA LEU A 108 -0.69 -9.84 -2.18
C LEU A 108 -2.21 -9.74 -2.31
N GLN A 109 -2.93 -9.53 -1.20
CA GLN A 109 -4.37 -9.29 -1.23
C GLN A 109 -4.72 -8.01 -2.00
N LEU A 110 -3.99 -6.92 -1.77
CA LEU A 110 -4.20 -5.65 -2.48
C LEU A 110 -3.96 -5.78 -3.98
N TYR A 111 -2.88 -6.44 -4.41
CA TYR A 111 -2.66 -6.70 -5.83
C TYR A 111 -3.76 -7.55 -6.46
N LYS A 112 -4.30 -8.53 -5.73
CA LYS A 112 -5.44 -9.32 -6.20
C LYS A 112 -6.69 -8.45 -6.37
N ILE A 113 -6.96 -7.54 -5.44
CA ILE A 113 -8.05 -6.55 -5.57
C ILE A 113 -7.85 -5.72 -6.84
N CYS A 114 -6.62 -5.25 -7.10
CA CYS A 114 -6.30 -4.50 -8.30
C CYS A 114 -6.56 -5.31 -9.57
N SER A 115 -6.12 -6.57 -9.66
CA SER A 115 -6.44 -7.43 -10.82
C SER A 115 -7.92 -7.73 -11.01
N LEU A 116 -8.74 -7.69 -9.95
CA LEU A 116 -10.18 -7.87 -10.05
C LEU A 116 -10.89 -6.60 -10.53
N ARG A 117 -10.44 -5.43 -10.06
CA ARG A 117 -10.99 -4.12 -10.42
C ARG A 117 -10.55 -3.68 -11.82
N ASP A 118 -9.26 -3.82 -12.10
CA ASP A 118 -8.64 -3.54 -13.38
C ASP A 118 -8.65 -4.81 -14.23
N ARG A 119 -9.58 -4.86 -15.19
CA ARG A 119 -9.75 -5.99 -16.11
C ARG A 119 -8.64 -6.05 -17.17
N THR A 120 -7.50 -5.44 -16.89
CA THR A 120 -6.32 -5.36 -17.74
C THR A 120 -5.18 -6.10 -17.06
N TYR A 121 -4.49 -6.93 -17.83
CA TYR A 121 -3.31 -7.63 -17.36
C TYR A 121 -2.13 -6.65 -17.21
N SER A 122 -1.43 -6.68 -16.07
CA SER A 122 -0.20 -5.92 -15.83
C SER A 122 0.95 -6.89 -15.54
N PHE A 123 2.02 -6.77 -16.32
CA PHE A 123 3.23 -7.58 -16.13
C PHE A 123 3.94 -7.22 -14.83
N GLU A 124 3.96 -5.93 -14.48
CA GLU A 124 4.56 -5.42 -13.26
C GLU A 124 3.86 -5.99 -12.03
N ARG A 125 2.52 -6.00 -12.05
CA ARG A 125 1.69 -6.55 -10.98
C ARG A 125 1.96 -8.05 -10.78
N GLU A 126 1.96 -8.82 -11.86
CA GLU A 126 2.22 -10.27 -11.78
C GLU A 126 3.64 -10.59 -11.31
N ALA A 127 4.63 -9.79 -11.74
CA ALA A 127 6.00 -9.92 -11.24
C ALA A 127 6.11 -9.62 -9.73
N ALA A 128 5.41 -8.59 -9.25
CA ALA A 128 5.34 -8.26 -7.82
C ALA A 128 4.67 -9.40 -7.02
N ILE A 129 3.53 -9.91 -7.50
CA ILE A 129 2.84 -11.06 -6.88
C ILE A 129 3.76 -12.28 -6.81
N SER A 130 4.48 -12.59 -7.89
CA SER A 130 5.41 -13.72 -7.91
C SER A 130 6.53 -13.56 -6.88
N THR A 131 7.12 -12.36 -6.80
CA THR A 131 8.19 -12.06 -5.83
C THR A 131 7.70 -12.23 -4.40
N ILE A 132 6.53 -11.69 -4.08
CA ILE A 132 5.92 -11.82 -2.74
C ILE A 132 5.65 -13.29 -2.40
N ARG A 133 5.11 -14.07 -3.34
CA ARG A 133 4.84 -15.50 -3.12
C ARG A 133 6.09 -16.31 -2.83
N GLU A 134 7.22 -15.99 -3.46
CA GLU A 134 8.48 -16.67 -3.16
C GLU A 134 9.02 -16.26 -1.79
N ALA A 135 8.94 -14.99 -1.42
CA ALA A 135 9.35 -14.52 -0.09
C ALA A 135 8.53 -15.16 1.04
N LEU A 136 7.24 -15.40 0.84
CA LEU A 136 6.36 -16.06 1.83
C LEU A 136 6.59 -17.58 1.98
N LYS A 137 7.36 -18.21 1.09
CA LYS A 137 7.71 -19.64 1.19
C LYS A 137 9.04 -19.90 1.90
N ALA A 138 9.88 -18.87 2.01
CA ALA A 138 11.22 -18.93 2.59
C ALA A 138 11.17 -18.95 4.13
#